data_AF-A0A4U5P2M9-F1
#
_entry.id   AF-A0A4U5P2M9-F1
#
_cell.length_a   1.000
_cell.length_b   1.000
_cell.length_c   1.000
_cell.angle_alpha   90.00
_cell.angle_beta   90.00
_cell.angle_gamma   90.00
#
_symmetry.space_group_name_H-M   'P 1'
#
loop_
_entity.id
_entity.type
_entity.pdbx_description
1 polymer ?
#
loop_
_entity_poly.entity_id
_entity_poly.type
_entity_poly.pdbx_seq_one_letter_code
_entity_poly.pdbx_strand_id
1 'polypeptide(L)'
;MVHVSFYRNYGKTFKKPRRPYEKERLDAELKLVGEYGLRAKRELWRVQYALSRIRNAARMLLTLDEKNQRRIFEGEALLRRMNRYGLLEESQNKLDYVLALTVENFLERRLQTLVFKAGMAKSIHHARVLIKQRHIR
;
A
#
# COMPACT_ATOMS: atom_id res chain seq x y z
N MET A 1 -21.12 -11.95 35.55
CA MET A 1 -20.15 -11.42 34.57
C MET A 1 -20.13 -12.36 33.37
N VAL A 2 -20.30 -11.84 32.15
CA VAL A 2 -20.27 -12.68 30.94
C VAL A 2 -18.84 -13.18 30.74
N HIS A 3 -18.63 -14.49 30.82
CA HIS A 3 -17.33 -15.12 30.58
C HIS A 3 -17.10 -15.15 29.06
N VAL A 4 -16.23 -14.29 28.55
CA VAL A 4 -15.86 -14.28 27.12
C VAL A 4 -14.72 -15.28 26.91
N SER A 5 -14.92 -16.26 26.03
CA SER A 5 -13.95 -17.36 25.78
C SER A 5 -12.79 -16.97 24.86
N PHE A 6 -12.95 -15.94 24.02
CA PHE A 6 -11.93 -15.54 23.04
C PHE A 6 -11.85 -14.03 22.85
N TYR A 7 -10.66 -13.46 23.10
CA TYR A 7 -10.36 -12.05 22.81
C TYR A 7 -9.62 -11.93 21.46
N ARG A 8 -10.37 -11.97 20.35
CA ARG A 8 -9.81 -11.80 19.00
C ARG A 8 -10.10 -10.42 18.41
N ASN A 9 -9.03 -9.72 18.02
CA ASN A 9 -9.13 -8.40 17.39
C ASN A 9 -9.39 -8.51 15.87
N TYR A 10 -10.30 -7.70 15.35
CA TYR A 10 -10.57 -7.56 13.92
C TYR A 10 -10.45 -6.08 13.51
N GLY A 11 -9.80 -5.83 12.37
CA GLY A 11 -9.55 -4.47 11.87
C GLY A 11 -10.04 -4.26 10.45
N LYS A 12 -10.47 -3.04 10.14
CA LYS A 12 -10.81 -2.63 8.76
C LYS A 12 -9.53 -2.29 7.98
N THR A 13 -9.45 -2.81 6.76
CA THR A 13 -8.29 -2.65 5.86
C THR A 13 -8.51 -1.65 4.73
N PHE A 14 -9.70 -1.07 4.62
CA PHE A 14 -10.05 -0.11 3.57
C PHE A 14 -11.08 0.90 4.09
N LYS A 15 -11.19 2.03 3.39
CA LYS A 15 -12.21 3.06 3.64
C LYS A 15 -12.91 3.38 2.32
N LYS A 16 -14.23 3.53 2.34
CA LYS A 16 -15.00 3.94 1.15
C LYS A 16 -14.80 5.45 0.89
N PRO A 17 -14.82 5.88 -0.38
CA PRO A 17 -14.79 7.30 -0.74
C PRO A 17 -16.02 8.02 -0.16
N ARG A 18 -15.86 9.31 0.17
CA ARG A 18 -16.97 10.14 0.68
C ARG A 18 -18.03 10.40 -0.40
N ARG A 19 -17.60 10.69 -1.63
CA ARG A 19 -18.45 10.95 -2.79
C ARG A 19 -18.47 9.72 -3.70
N PRO A 20 -19.59 8.96 -3.76
CA PRO A 20 -19.63 7.70 -4.51
C PRO A 20 -19.57 7.88 -6.03
N TYR A 21 -20.14 8.95 -6.59
CA TYR A 21 -20.34 9.11 -8.03
C TYR A 21 -19.61 10.34 -8.61
N GLU A 22 -18.33 10.46 -8.27
CA GLU A 22 -17.46 11.51 -8.80
C GLU A 22 -16.72 10.98 -10.03
N LYS A 23 -17.00 11.56 -11.22
CA LYS A 23 -16.52 11.06 -12.51
C LYS A 23 -14.99 10.94 -12.56
N GLU A 24 -14.28 12.00 -12.19
CA GLU A 24 -12.81 12.03 -12.20
C GLU A 24 -12.19 10.89 -11.37
N ARG A 25 -12.74 10.67 -10.17
CA ARG A 25 -12.31 9.56 -9.30
C ARG A 25 -12.63 8.21 -9.94
N LEU A 26 -13.83 8.05 -10.50
CA LEU A 26 -14.24 6.79 -11.11
C LEU A 26 -13.33 6.41 -12.29
N ASP A 27 -13.01 7.38 -13.14
CA ASP A 27 -12.16 7.21 -14.31
C ASP A 27 -10.70 6.90 -13.92
N ALA A 28 -10.13 7.67 -12.98
CA ALA A 28 -8.78 7.44 -12.46
C ALA A 28 -8.65 6.06 -11.80
N GLU A 29 -9.62 5.67 -10.97
CA GLU A 29 -9.63 4.34 -10.35
C GLU A 29 -9.78 3.22 -11.39
N LEU A 30 -10.59 3.42 -12.43
CA LEU A 30 -10.81 2.41 -13.46
C LEU A 30 -9.54 2.19 -14.28
N LYS A 31 -8.82 3.26 -14.62
CA LYS A 31 -7.51 3.19 -15.27
C LYS A 31 -6.54 2.33 -14.47
N LEU A 32 -6.37 2.62 -13.18
CA LEU A 32 -5.48 1.84 -12.30
C LEU A 32 -5.93 0.38 -12.14
N VAL A 33 -7.25 0.14 -12.06
CA VAL A 33 -7.80 -1.22 -11.99
C VAL A 33 -7.48 -2.02 -13.24
N GLY A 34 -7.58 -1.41 -14.42
CA GLY A 34 -7.24 -2.02 -15.71
C GLY A 34 -5.75 -2.27 -15.83
N GLU A 35 -4.92 -1.25 -15.63
CA GLU A 35 -3.45 -1.32 -15.74
C GLU A 35 -2.85 -2.39 -14.84
N TYR A 36 -3.33 -2.52 -13.59
CA TYR A 36 -2.79 -3.46 -12.62
C TYR A 36 -3.60 -4.75 -12.49
N GLY A 37 -4.60 -4.97 -13.34
CA GLY A 37 -5.45 -6.18 -13.36
C GLY A 37 -6.07 -6.50 -12.00
N LEU A 38 -6.65 -5.49 -11.35
CA LEU A 38 -7.32 -5.62 -10.07
C LEU A 38 -8.73 -6.21 -10.26
N ARG A 39 -9.20 -7.06 -9.34
CA ARG A 39 -10.55 -7.66 -9.44
C ARG A 39 -11.66 -6.66 -9.08
N ALA A 40 -11.39 -5.77 -8.13
CA ALA A 40 -12.39 -4.85 -7.59
C ALA A 40 -11.73 -3.59 -7.04
N LYS A 41 -12.48 -2.48 -7.05
CA LYS A 41 -12.07 -1.19 -6.44
C LYS A 41 -11.69 -1.32 -4.96
N ARG A 42 -12.21 -2.33 -4.26
CA ARG A 42 -11.80 -2.64 -2.88
C ARG A 42 -10.30 -2.95 -2.75
N GLU A 43 -9.66 -3.57 -3.76
CA GLU A 43 -8.22 -3.80 -3.74
C GLU A 43 -7.45 -2.48 -3.77
N LEU A 44 -7.88 -1.55 -4.63
CA LEU A 44 -7.33 -0.21 -4.72
C LEU A 44 -7.53 0.57 -3.42
N TRP A 45 -8.74 0.54 -2.83
CA TRP A 45 -9.03 1.23 -1.57
C TRP A 45 -8.24 0.70 -0.38
N ARG A 46 -7.80 -0.57 -0.40
CA ARG A 46 -6.89 -1.10 0.64
C ARG A 46 -5.52 -0.46 0.54
N VAL A 47 -5.00 -0.33 -0.68
CA VAL A 47 -3.69 0.32 -0.93
C VAL A 47 -3.75 1.79 -0.57
N GLN A 48 -4.79 2.51 -1.01
CA GLN A 48 -5.01 3.92 -0.63
C GLN A 48 -5.11 4.10 0.89
N TYR A 49 -5.81 3.20 1.59
CA TYR A 49 -5.91 3.25 3.04
C TYR A 49 -4.56 3.01 3.73
N ALA A 50 -3.77 2.03 3.26
CA ALA A 50 -2.43 1.79 3.78
C ALA A 50 -1.51 3.00 3.56
N LEU A 51 -1.50 3.56 2.34
CA LEU A 51 -0.74 4.76 1.99
C LEU A 51 -1.16 5.96 2.86
N SER A 52 -2.46 6.17 3.07
CA SER A 52 -2.96 7.23 3.94
C SER A 52 -2.47 7.07 5.38
N ARG A 53 -2.42 5.85 5.93
CA ARG A 53 -1.87 5.60 7.28
C ARG A 53 -0.38 5.90 7.36
N ILE A 54 0.38 5.50 6.33
CA ILE A 54 1.82 5.73 6.25
C ILE A 54 2.12 7.23 6.16
N ARG A 55 1.43 7.96 5.27
CA ARG A 55 1.56 9.42 5.15
C ARG A 55 1.13 10.15 6.42
N ASN A 56 0.09 9.68 7.11
CA ASN A 56 -0.30 10.26 8.40
C ASN A 56 0.79 10.09 9.45
N ALA A 57 1.41 8.92 9.54
CA ALA A 57 2.52 8.68 10.44
C ALA A 57 3.70 9.62 10.12
N ALA A 58 4.09 9.71 8.85
CA ALA A 58 5.15 10.62 8.40
C ALA A 58 4.84 12.09 8.77
N ARG A 59 3.61 12.57 8.53
CA ARG A 59 3.19 13.93 8.91
C ARG A 59 3.31 14.19 10.41
N MET A 60 2.88 13.26 11.26
CA MET A 60 2.99 13.40 12.72
C MET A 60 4.44 13.40 13.20
N LEU A 61 5.34 12.69 12.51
CA LEU A 61 6.76 12.66 12.85
C LEU A 61 7.47 13.93 12.40
N LEU A 62 7.11 14.48 11.24
CA LEU A 62 7.69 15.72 10.71
C LEU A 62 7.32 16.96 11.53
N THR A 63 6.23 16.93 12.31
CA THR A 63 5.89 18.02 13.25
C THR A 63 6.78 18.05 14.50
N LEU A 64 7.47 16.96 14.82
CA LEU A 64 8.35 16.88 15.98
C LEU A 64 9.73 17.41 15.64
N ASP A 65 10.47 17.88 16.65
CA ASP A 65 11.87 18.26 16.47
C ASP A 65 12.74 17.06 16.04
N GLU A 66 13.81 17.33 15.29
CA GLU A 66 14.72 16.30 14.77
C GLU A 66 15.39 15.49 15.87
N LYS A 67 15.65 16.09 17.04
CA LYS A 67 16.28 15.43 18.18
C LYS A 67 15.28 14.67 19.06
N ASN A 68 13.98 14.74 18.75
CA ASN A 68 12.96 14.04 19.52
C ASN A 68 13.14 12.52 19.38
N GLN A 69 13.26 11.81 20.50
CA GLN A 69 13.49 10.37 20.54
C GLN A 69 12.42 9.56 19.77
N ARG A 70 11.16 10.03 19.79
CA ARG A 70 10.06 9.39 19.05
C ARG A 70 10.25 9.55 17.54
N ARG A 71 10.67 10.72 17.07
CA ARG A 71 10.93 10.99 15.64
C ARG A 71 12.06 10.11 15.13
N ILE A 72 13.14 10.00 15.89
CA ILE A 72 14.30 9.17 15.54
C ILE A 72 13.89 7.71 15.42
N PHE A 73 13.25 7.15 16.46
CA PHE A 73 12.91 5.73 16.48
C PHE A 73 11.79 5.36 15.49
N GLU A 74 10.63 6.03 15.56
CA GLU A 74 9.50 5.70 14.67
C GLU A 74 9.80 6.10 13.21
N GLY A 75 10.55 7.19 13.00
CA GLY A 75 10.95 7.64 11.67
C GLY A 75 11.89 6.65 10.99
N GLU A 76 12.92 6.19 11.70
CA GLU A 76 13.82 5.16 11.17
C GLU A 76 13.08 3.84 10.91
N ALA A 77 12.21 3.43 11.82
CA ALA A 77 11.39 2.22 11.63
C ALA A 77 10.48 2.33 10.40
N LEU A 78 9.92 3.52 10.12
CA LEU A 78 9.11 3.77 8.94
C LEU A 78 9.94 3.67 7.66
N LEU A 79 11.09 4.33 7.62
CA LEU A 79 12.00 4.31 6.46
C LEU A 79 12.53 2.89 6.18
N ARG A 80 12.98 2.17 7.21
CA ARG A 80 13.42 0.76 7.08
C ARG A 80 12.33 -0.12 6.48
N ARG A 81 11.06 0.11 6.85
CA ARG A 81 9.92 -0.63 6.27
C ARG A 81 9.71 -0.28 4.80
N MET A 82 9.82 1.00 4.42
CA MET A 82 9.65 1.42 3.03
C MET A 82 10.76 0.88 2.13
N ASN A 83 12.01 0.88 2.61
CA ASN A 83 13.16 0.32 1.89
C ASN A 83 13.04 -1.20 1.73
N ARG A 84 12.62 -1.92 2.78
CA ARG A 84 12.38 -3.37 2.71
C ARG A 84 11.31 -3.73 1.67
N TYR A 85 10.26 -2.92 1.57
CA TYR A 85 9.25 -3.12 0.55
C TYR A 85 9.69 -2.62 -0.83
N GLY A 86 10.83 -1.92 -0.95
CA GLY A 86 11.33 -1.31 -2.18
C GLY A 86 10.39 -0.24 -2.73
N LEU A 87 9.82 0.56 -1.84
CA LEU A 87 8.98 1.71 -2.19
C LEU A 87 9.78 3.00 -2.32
N LEU A 88 10.94 3.07 -1.65
CA LEU A 88 11.90 4.16 -1.73
C LEU A 88 13.22 3.59 -2.26
N GLU A 89 13.94 4.43 -2.99
CA GLU A 89 15.33 4.18 -3.40
C GLU A 89 16.29 4.42 -2.23
N GLU A 90 17.48 3.82 -2.25
CA GLU A 90 18.47 3.96 -1.19
C GLU A 90 18.97 5.40 -1.00
N SER A 91 18.87 6.23 -2.03
CA SER A 91 19.17 7.66 -2.00
C SER A 91 18.08 8.48 -1.29
N GLN A 92 16.86 7.96 -1.15
CA GLN A 92 15.67 8.68 -0.68
C GLN A 92 15.35 8.37 0.80
N ASN A 93 16.35 8.45 1.68
CA ASN A 93 16.21 8.13 3.11
C ASN A 93 15.71 9.30 3.98
N LYS A 94 14.75 10.10 3.48
CA LYS A 94 14.12 11.18 4.25
C LYS A 94 12.61 10.98 4.37
N LEU A 95 12.03 11.43 5.49
CA LEU A 95 10.59 11.33 5.74
C LEU A 95 9.75 12.10 4.71
N ASP A 96 10.30 13.14 4.08
CA ASP A 96 9.61 13.93 3.06
C ASP A 96 9.27 13.09 1.81
N TYR A 97 10.15 12.16 1.42
CA TYR A 97 9.90 11.26 0.29
C TYR A 97 8.73 10.31 0.56
N VAL A 98 8.48 9.95 1.83
CA VAL A 98 7.32 9.14 2.23
C VAL A 98 6.01 9.86 1.93
N LEU A 99 5.99 11.20 1.98
CA LEU A 99 4.79 11.99 1.63
C LEU A 99 4.50 11.94 0.12
N ALA A 100 5.54 11.88 -0.70
CA ALA A 100 5.45 11.85 -2.16
C ALA A 100 5.00 10.50 -2.74
N LEU A 101 5.12 9.39 -1.99
CA LEU A 101 4.74 8.05 -2.43
C LEU A 101 3.33 8.00 -3.03
N THR A 102 3.17 7.46 -4.23
CA THR A 102 1.88 7.34 -4.91
C THR A 102 1.26 5.95 -4.75
N VAL A 103 0.06 5.75 -5.30
CA VAL A 103 -0.63 4.45 -5.22
C VAL A 103 0.03 3.44 -6.15
N GLU A 104 0.54 3.91 -7.27
CA GLU A 104 1.26 3.17 -8.29
C GLU A 104 2.50 2.50 -7.67
N ASN A 105 3.30 3.21 -6.87
CA ASN A 105 4.48 2.63 -6.21
C ASN A 105 4.14 1.34 -5.43
N PHE A 106 2.97 1.29 -4.76
CA PHE A 106 2.52 0.09 -4.05
C PHE A 106 2.00 -1.00 -4.98
N LEU A 107 1.29 -0.62 -6.05
CA LEU A 107 0.77 -1.57 -7.02
C LEU A 107 1.89 -2.23 -7.82
N GLU A 108 2.98 -1.53 -8.10
CA GLU A 108 4.17 -2.08 -8.75
C GLU A 108 4.92 -3.11 -7.89
N ARG A 109 4.80 -3.02 -6.56
CA ARG A 109 5.41 -3.99 -5.63
C ARG A 109 4.51 -5.17 -5.30
N ARG A 110 3.33 -5.26 -5.91
CA ARG A 110 2.42 -6.40 -5.76
C ARG A 110 3.01 -7.63 -6.46
N LEU A 111 2.91 -8.82 -5.86
CA LEU A 111 3.41 -10.06 -6.48
C LEU A 111 2.94 -10.27 -7.93
N GLN A 112 1.67 -9.93 -8.21
CA GLN A 112 1.09 -10.02 -9.56
C GLN A 112 1.85 -9.19 -10.60
N THR A 113 2.25 -7.96 -10.26
CA THR A 113 2.96 -7.06 -11.16
C THR A 113 4.43 -7.42 -11.25
N LEU A 114 5.04 -7.84 -10.14
CA LEU A 114 6.41 -8.37 -10.12
C LEU A 114 6.57 -9.58 -11.04
N VAL A 115 5.65 -10.55 -10.97
CA VAL A 115 5.64 -11.75 -11.82
C VAL A 115 5.49 -11.40 -13.30
N PHE A 116 4.64 -10.41 -13.61
CA PHE A 116 4.47 -9.93 -14.98
C PHE A 116 5.71 -9.20 -15.49
N LYS A 117 6.27 -8.26 -14.70
CA LYS A 117 7.50 -7.53 -15.04
C LYS A 117 8.72 -8.46 -15.15
N ALA A 118 8.75 -9.57 -14.42
CA ALA A 118 9.78 -10.59 -14.52
C ALA A 118 9.66 -11.49 -15.77
N GLY A 119 8.66 -11.28 -16.64
CA GLY A 119 8.48 -12.03 -17.88
C GLY A 119 7.91 -13.46 -17.69
N MET A 120 7.55 -13.86 -16.46
CA MET A 120 7.01 -15.19 -16.17
C MET A 120 5.56 -15.39 -16.67
N ALA A 121 4.86 -14.30 -17.00
CA ALA A 121 3.49 -14.32 -17.45
C ALA A 121 3.28 -13.42 -18.68
N LYS A 122 2.47 -13.92 -19.62
CA LYS A 122 2.08 -13.18 -20.85
C LYS A 122 1.29 -11.89 -20.60
N SER A 123 0.55 -11.81 -19.50
CA SER A 123 -0.26 -10.63 -19.13
C SER A 123 -0.42 -10.55 -17.62
N ILE A 124 -0.85 -9.38 -17.14
CA ILE A 124 -1.12 -9.15 -15.71
C ILE A 124 -2.27 -10.03 -15.20
N HIS A 125 -3.24 -10.36 -16.05
CA HIS A 125 -4.30 -11.32 -15.71
C HIS A 125 -3.77 -12.75 -15.65
N HIS A 126 -2.87 -13.13 -16.56
CA HIS A 126 -2.21 -14.44 -16.54
C HIS A 126 -1.35 -14.60 -15.27
N ALA A 127 -0.58 -13.59 -14.88
CA ALA A 127 0.19 -13.60 -13.62
C ALA A 127 -0.70 -13.89 -12.41
N ARG A 128 -1.91 -13.30 -12.37
CA ARG A 128 -2.88 -13.52 -11.29
C ARG A 128 -3.36 -14.97 -11.21
N VAL A 129 -3.60 -15.60 -12.37
CA VAL A 129 -4.04 -16.99 -12.45
C VAL A 129 -2.93 -17.94 -11.98
N LEU A 130 -1.69 -17.73 -12.43
CA LEU A 130 -0.53 -18.54 -12.01
C LEU A 130 -0.31 -18.49 -10.49
N ILE A 131 -0.41 -17.30 -9.89
CA ILE A 131 -0.31 -17.14 -8.43
C ILE A 131 -1.44 -17.89 -7.74
N LYS A 132 -2.68 -17.76 -8.21
CA LYS A 132 -3.84 -18.43 -7.62
C LYS A 132 -3.72 -19.96 -7.71
N GLN A 133 -3.15 -20.47 -8.81
CA GLN A 133 -2.92 -21.90 -9.04
C GLN A 133 -1.68 -22.43 -8.31
N ARG A 134 -0.94 -21.59 -7.57
CA ARG A 134 0.29 -21.97 -6.84
C ARG A 134 1.43 -22.44 -7.74
N HIS A 135 1.50 -21.92 -8.97
CA HIS A 135 2.63 -22.18 -9.88
C HIS A 135 3.86 -21.31 -9.58
N ILE A 136 3.71 -20.32 -8.70
CA ILE A 136 4.76 -19.38 -8.29
C ILE A 136 5.01 -19.57 -6.79
N ARG A 137 6.29 -19.66 -6.41
CA ARG A 137 6.76 -19.82 -5.02
C ARG A 137 7.42 -18.55 -4.52
#